data_AF-A0AAV9SAD0-F1
#
_entry.id   AF-A0AAV9SAD0-F1
#
_cell.length_a   1.000
_cell.length_b   1.000
_cell.length_c   1.000
_cell.angle_alpha   90.00
_cell.angle_beta   90.00
_cell.angle_gamma   90.00
#
_symmetry.space_group_name_H-M   'P 1'
#
loop_
_entity.id
_entity.type
_entity.pdbx_description
1 polymer ?
#
loop_
_entity_poly.entity_id
_entity_poly.type
_entity_poly.pdbx_seq_one_letter_code
_entity_poly.pdbx_strand_id
1 'polypeptide(L)' 'VVRKLHQFTYDLFIQAQSLQMRVNFPEMISEIVSVHVPKILSGMVKPILFHNTA' A
#
# COMPACT_ATOMS: atom_id res chain seq x y z
N VAL A 1 4.96 8.24 8.49
CA VAL A 1 5.74 7.10 7.93
C VAL A 1 4.83 6.03 7.33
N VAL A 2 3.86 5.49 8.09
CA VAL A 2 2.96 4.39 7.65
C VAL A 2 2.28 4.63 6.29
N ARG A 3 1.62 5.78 6.10
CA ARG A 3 0.98 6.11 4.81
C ARG A 3 1.97 6.13 3.64
N LYS A 4 3.20 6.62 3.86
CA LYS A 4 4.25 6.66 2.83
C LYS A 4 4.72 5.25 2.46
N LEU A 5 4.77 4.32 3.43
CA LEU A 5 5.10 2.92 3.17
C LEU A 5 4.01 2.24 2.34
N HIS A 6 2.74 2.45 2.68
CA HIS A 6 1.61 1.95 1.89
C HIS A 6 1.62 2.48 0.45
N GLN A 7 1.92 3.77 0.27
CA GLN A 7 2.07 4.35 -1.06
C GLN A 7 3.21 3.68 -1.85
N PHE A 8 4.40 3.59 -1.24
CA PHE A 8 5.56 2.96 -1.86
C PHE A 8 5.30 1.51 -2.25
N THR A 9 4.71 0.71 -1.35
CA THR A 9 4.40 -0.70 -1.64
C THR A 9 3.38 -0.84 -2.77
N TYR A 10 2.37 0.03 -2.82
CA TYR A 10 1.40 0.03 -3.91
C TYR A 10 2.04 0.39 -5.25
N ASP A 11 2.84 1.45 -5.29
CA ASP A 11 3.52 1.89 -6.52
C ASP A 11 4.50 0.81 -7.02
N LEU A 12 5.26 0.19 -6.10
CA LEU A 12 6.16 -0.92 -6.41
C LEU A 12 5.41 -2.14 -6.94
N PHE A 13 4.23 -2.45 -6.40
CA PHE A 13 3.39 -3.55 -6.87
C PHE A 13 2.91 -3.34 -8.31
N ILE A 14 2.44 -2.12 -8.64
CA ILE A 14 2.04 -1.77 -10.00
C ILE A 14 3.22 -1.81 -10.98
N GLN A 15 4.40 -1.34 -10.55
CA GLN A 15 5.62 -1.41 -11.37
C GLN A 15 6.10 -2.85 -11.56
N ALA A 16 6.03 -3.69 -10.54
CA ALA A 16 6.40 -5.11 -10.66
C ALA A 16 5.52 -5.87 -11.66
N GLN A 17 4.23 -5.56 -11.73
CA GLN A 17 3.34 -6.15 -12.74
C GLN A 17 3.58 -5.65 -14.16
N SER A 18 3.98 -4.37 -14.33
CA SER A 18 4.13 -3.75 -15.65
C SER A 18 5.53 -3.85 -16.26
N LEU A 19 6.58 -3.83 -15.46
CA LEU A 19 7.97 -3.66 -15.92
C LEU A 19 8.88 -4.88 -15.71
N GLN A 20 8.33 -6.08 -15.46
CA GLN A 20 9.13 -7.29 -15.15
C GLN A 20 10.24 -7.01 -14.11
N MET A 21 9.95 -6.20 -13.09
CA MET A 21 10.90 -6.01 -12.01
C MET A 21 11.10 -7.35 -11.28
N ARG A 22 12.34 -7.64 -10.82
CA ARG A 22 12.68 -8.85 -10.05
C ARG A 22 12.17 -8.80 -8.60
N VAL A 23 10.95 -8.34 -8.40
CA VAL A 23 10.30 -8.25 -7.10
C VAL A 23 9.03 -9.09 -7.14
N ASN A 24 9.04 -10.21 -6.42
CA ASN A 24 7.88 -11.09 -6.32
C ASN A 24 7.09 -10.75 -5.07
N PHE A 25 5.77 -10.64 -5.23
CA PHE A 25 4.83 -10.50 -4.13
C PHE A 25 4.20 -11.86 -3.82
N PRO A 26 4.30 -12.37 -2.58
CA PRO A 26 3.55 -13.54 -2.15
C PRO A 26 2.04 -13.33 -2.29
N GLU A 27 1.29 -14.41 -2.48
CA GLU A 27 -0.17 -14.37 -2.75
C GLU A 27 -0.94 -13.47 -1.78
N MET A 28 -0.77 -13.68 -0.47
CA MET A 28 -1.43 -12.86 0.56
C MET A 28 -1.07 -11.38 0.45
N ILE A 29 0.18 -11.05 0.16
CA ILE A 29 0.61 -9.64 0.06
C ILE A 29 0.05 -9.02 -1.23
N SER A 30 -0.01 -9.79 -2.32
CA SER A 30 -0.65 -9.36 -3.56
C SER A 30 -2.13 -9.02 -3.34
N GLU A 31 -2.86 -9.86 -2.59
CA GLU A 31 -4.25 -9.59 -2.22
C GLU A 31 -4.37 -8.34 -1.35
N ILE A 32 -3.54 -8.21 -0.31
CA ILE A 32 -3.57 -7.05 0.59
C ILE A 32 -3.28 -5.74 -0.15
N VAL A 33 -2.24 -5.73 -1.00
CA VAL A 33 -1.82 -4.53 -1.74
C VAL A 33 -2.80 -4.15 -2.84
N SER A 34 -3.46 -5.12 -3.48
CA SER A 34 -4.46 -4.84 -4.51
C SER A 34 -5.83 -4.45 -3.95
N VAL A 35 -6.28 -5.06 -2.85
CA VAL A 35 -7.64 -4.87 -2.32
C VAL A 35 -7.70 -3.86 -1.19
N HIS A 36 -6.76 -3.87 -0.25
CA HIS A 36 -6.87 -3.12 1.00
C HIS A 36 -6.08 -1.81 0.98
N VAL A 37 -4.85 -1.82 0.46
CA VAL A 37 -4.00 -0.62 0.43
C VAL A 37 -4.64 0.58 -0.30
N PRO A 38 -5.31 0.42 -1.46
CA PRO A 38 -5.97 1.54 -2.15
C PRO A 38 -7.04 2.21 -1.29
N LYS A 39 -7.74 1.44 -0.44
CA LYS A 39 -8.77 1.96 0.47
C LYS A 39 -8.18 2.86 1.56
N ILE A 40 -6.95 2.57 1.99
CA ILE A 40 -6.20 3.41 2.93
C ILE A 40 -5.70 4.68 2.22
N LEU A 41 -5.20 4.55 0.98
CA LEU A 41 -4.68 5.67 0.21
C LEU A 41 -5.77 6.65 -0.24
N SER A 42 -6.97 6.17 -0.57
CA SER A 42 -8.14 6.99 -0.90
C SER A 42 -8.84 7.60 0.32
N GLY A 43 -8.47 7.19 1.54
CA GLY A 43 -9.03 7.72 2.78
C GLY A 43 -10.36 7.09 3.23
N MET A 44 -10.80 6.00 2.58
CA MET A 44 -11.91 5.18 3.06
C MET A 44 -11.58 4.47 4.38
N VAL A 45 -10.30 4.21 4.63
CA VAL A 45 -9.79 3.70 5.90
C VAL A 45 -8.86 4.74 6.52
N LYS A 46 -9.10 5.07 7.79
CA LYS A 46 -8.31 6.04 8.56
C LYS A 46 -7.74 5.39 9.83
N PRO A 47 -6.48 5.67 10.19
CA PRO A 47 -5.91 5.18 11.44
C PRO A 47 -6.56 5.89 12.62
N ILE A 48 -6.61 5.21 13.76
CA ILE A 48 -6.95 5.82 15.04
C ILE A 48 -5.70 6.57 15.53
N LEU A 49 -5.77 7.89 15.56
CA LEU A 49 -4.69 8.74 16.03
C LEU A 49 -4.90 9.03 17.52
N PHE A 50 -3.88 8.78 18.34
CA PHE A 50 -3.90 9.11 19.77
C PHE A 50 -3.67 10.60 20.03
N HIS A 51 -2.92 11.26 19.14
CA HIS A 51 -2.60 12.68 19.24
C HIS A 51 -2.74 13.32 17.86
N ASN A 52 -3.41 14.48 17.80
CA ASN A 52 -3.50 15.26 16.58
C ASN A 52 -2.33 16.24 16.55
N THR A 53 -1.18 15.80 16.04
CA THR A 53 -0.12 16.74 15.66
C THR A 53 -0.46 17.26 14.27
N ALA A 54 -1.12 18.41 14.25
CA ALA A 54 -1.18 19.28 13.08
C ALA A 54 0.20 19.88 12.82
#